data_AF-A0AAU3JSD1-F1
#
_entry.id   AF-A0AAU3JSD1-F1
#
_cell.length_a   1.000
_cell.length_b   1.000
_cell.length_c   1.000
_cell.angle_alpha   90.00
_cell.angle_beta   90.00
_cell.angle_gamma   90.00
#
_symmetry.space_group_name_H-M   'P 1'
#
loop_
_entity.id
_entity.type
_entity.pdbx_description
1 polymer ?
#
loop_
_entity_poly.entity_id
_entity_poly.type
_entity_poly.pdbx_seq_one_letter_code
_entity_poly.pdbx_strand_id
1 'polypeptide(L)'
;MTDWRDAWPAGTAADLVEDARALGIKASPRMVTDYVEKGLLASPLFRKTTQRGSDRRVFPPEQRRLFHELNCAKLRSPLARVPHRTMVPVVLYRWCLDDTVVTDTQARRALRTYAQSTGLSSDAGRRSTARTIVEQFAHPLATTSQLRAAQQWIREGERARRPNWDALADSLSTVASPWRSRGLLEIVRGIGPPDAPVTTDHVVAKWEVDWQTNQQLVVESVDERVLRRARDEHRDDWQQYQRVRTDLASRAGSLAHIFDLPDGQEQAARQRVNAFVTILGNTLDLAKPTFARAQARARAR
;
A
#
# COMPACT_ATOMS: atom_id res chain seq x y z
N MET A 1 3.37 -19.80 -21.49
CA MET A 1 3.70 -20.56 -20.27
C MET A 1 4.86 -21.47 -20.62
N THR A 2 6.09 -21.00 -20.41
CA THR A 2 7.28 -21.83 -20.61
C THR A 2 7.56 -22.53 -19.28
N ASP A 3 7.67 -23.85 -19.34
CA ASP A 3 7.92 -24.76 -18.22
C ASP A 3 9.43 -24.68 -17.87
N TRP A 4 9.80 -23.93 -16.84
CA TRP A 4 11.17 -23.87 -16.32
C TRP A 4 11.22 -24.65 -15.01
N ARG A 5 11.30 -25.98 -15.16
CA ARG A 5 11.43 -26.95 -14.07
C ARG A 5 12.89 -27.16 -13.62
N ASP A 6 13.83 -26.36 -14.09
CA ASP A 6 15.21 -26.44 -13.62
C ASP A 6 15.37 -25.62 -12.35
N ALA A 7 15.65 -26.31 -11.24
CA ALA A 7 15.92 -25.69 -9.95
C ALA A 7 17.06 -24.68 -10.10
N TRP A 8 16.74 -23.40 -9.93
CA TRP A 8 17.73 -22.32 -9.94
C TRP A 8 18.82 -22.66 -8.91
N PRO A 9 20.11 -22.70 -9.28
CA PRO A 9 21.13 -23.01 -8.30
C PRO A 9 21.29 -21.84 -7.32
N ALA A 10 21.58 -22.17 -6.06
CA ALA A 10 21.98 -21.17 -5.07
C ALA A 10 23.18 -20.37 -5.61
N GLY A 11 23.19 -19.06 -5.40
CA GLY A 11 24.17 -18.16 -6.03
C GLY A 11 24.65 -17.06 -5.11
N THR A 12 25.86 -16.57 -5.34
CA THR A 12 26.41 -15.38 -4.68
C THR A 12 25.85 -14.09 -5.30
N ALA A 13 26.18 -12.94 -4.72
CA ALA A 13 25.84 -11.66 -5.33
C ALA A 13 26.45 -11.46 -6.74
N ALA A 14 27.57 -12.11 -7.04
CA ALA A 14 28.18 -12.06 -8.37
C ALA A 14 27.31 -12.80 -9.40
N ASP A 15 26.78 -13.98 -9.02
CA ASP A 15 25.87 -14.75 -9.87
C ASP A 15 24.59 -13.96 -10.20
N LEU A 16 24.01 -13.25 -9.22
CA LEU A 16 22.87 -12.36 -9.45
C LEU A 16 23.24 -11.21 -10.41
N VAL A 17 24.44 -10.63 -10.29
CA VAL A 17 24.88 -9.58 -11.23
C VAL A 17 25.01 -10.12 -12.65
N GLU A 18 25.52 -11.35 -12.81
CA GLU A 18 25.60 -12.02 -14.11
C GLU A 18 24.20 -12.30 -14.67
N ASP A 19 23.26 -12.79 -13.86
CA ASP A 19 21.87 -13.01 -14.28
C ASP A 19 21.22 -11.73 -14.82
N ALA A 20 21.44 -10.59 -14.15
CA ALA A 20 20.91 -9.31 -14.62
C ALA A 20 21.61 -8.82 -15.89
N ARG A 21 22.93 -9.04 -16.03
CA ARG A 21 23.67 -8.71 -17.25
C ARG A 21 23.21 -9.56 -18.45
N ALA A 22 22.86 -10.82 -18.22
CA ALA A 22 22.28 -11.68 -19.25
C ALA A 22 20.92 -11.15 -19.76
N LEU A 23 20.21 -10.38 -18.93
CA LEU A 23 18.99 -9.66 -19.32
C LEU A 23 19.27 -8.29 -19.99
N GLY A 24 20.53 -7.94 -20.26
CA GLY A 24 20.92 -6.64 -20.81
C GLY A 24 20.91 -5.50 -19.80
N ILE A 25 20.77 -5.79 -18.50
CA ILE A 25 20.72 -4.77 -17.45
C ILE A 25 22.14 -4.45 -16.97
N LYS A 26 22.48 -3.16 -16.89
CA LYS A 26 23.71 -2.70 -16.25
C LYS A 26 23.65 -2.94 -14.74
N ALA A 27 24.13 -4.11 -14.32
CA ALA A 27 24.11 -4.55 -12.92
C ALA A 27 25.48 -4.40 -12.23
N SER A 28 25.43 -4.13 -10.93
CA SER A 28 26.58 -4.04 -10.03
C SER A 28 26.28 -4.71 -8.69
N PRO A 29 27.29 -5.10 -7.89
CA PRO A 29 27.05 -5.66 -6.55
C PRO A 29 26.22 -4.73 -5.66
N ARG A 30 26.39 -3.41 -5.81
CA ARG A 30 25.61 -2.41 -5.07
C ARG A 30 24.11 -2.51 -5.35
N MET A 31 23.72 -2.83 -6.58
CA MET A 31 22.32 -3.06 -6.95
C MET A 31 21.72 -4.24 -6.18
N VAL A 32 22.47 -5.34 -6.02
CA VAL A 32 22.02 -6.49 -5.23
C VAL A 32 21.86 -6.10 -3.77
N THR A 33 22.82 -5.36 -3.20
CA THR A 33 22.71 -4.81 -1.85
C THR A 33 21.49 -3.88 -1.71
N ASP A 34 21.22 -3.02 -2.70
CA ASP A 34 20.02 -2.16 -2.70
C ASP A 34 18.73 -2.98 -2.71
N TYR A 35 18.69 -4.11 -3.42
CA TYR A 35 17.51 -4.98 -3.41
C TYR A 35 17.27 -5.57 -2.01
N VAL A 36 18.34 -6.04 -1.35
CA VAL A 36 18.25 -6.57 0.02
C VAL A 36 17.82 -5.48 1.01
N GLU A 37 18.43 -4.29 0.93
CA GLU A 37 18.12 -3.13 1.80
C GLU A 37 16.66 -2.67 1.65
N LYS A 38 16.11 -2.76 0.44
CA LYS A 38 14.72 -2.38 0.14
C LYS A 38 13.70 -3.50 0.37
N GLY A 39 14.14 -4.65 0.86
CA GLY A 39 13.29 -5.84 1.08
C GLY A 39 12.81 -6.50 -0.22
N LEU A 40 13.42 -6.18 -1.37
CA LEU A 40 13.12 -6.86 -2.63
C LEU A 40 13.72 -8.28 -2.68
N LEU A 41 14.79 -8.51 -1.91
CA LEU A 41 15.39 -9.82 -1.66
C LEU A 41 15.60 -10.03 -0.16
N ALA A 42 15.63 -11.30 0.24
CA ALA A 42 16.09 -11.69 1.56
C ALA A 42 17.61 -11.48 1.70
N SER A 43 18.10 -11.36 2.94
CA SER A 43 19.53 -11.32 3.19
C SER A 43 20.18 -12.67 2.80
N PRO A 44 21.38 -12.65 2.18
CA PRO A 44 22.03 -13.89 1.80
C PRO A 44 22.47 -14.67 3.04
N LEU A 45 22.33 -15.99 2.97
CA LEU A 45 22.61 -16.92 4.05
C LEU A 45 24.11 -17.18 4.16
N PHE A 46 24.59 -17.41 5.37
CA PHE A 46 25.97 -17.85 5.58
C PHE A 46 26.08 -19.34 5.22
N ARG A 47 26.97 -19.67 4.28
CA ARG A 47 27.28 -21.07 3.98
C ARG A 47 28.42 -21.48 4.88
N LYS A 48 28.19 -22.25 5.95
CA LYS A 48 29.28 -22.84 6.75
C LYS A 48 29.96 -23.93 5.92
N THR A 49 30.98 -23.57 5.17
CA THR A 49 31.81 -24.52 4.42
C THR A 49 33.17 -24.74 5.07
N THR A 50 33.66 -23.82 5.91
CA THR A 50 34.98 -23.98 6.54
C THR A 50 35.00 -23.59 8.03
N GLN A 51 35.90 -24.21 8.79
CA GLN A 51 36.07 -23.98 10.23
C GLN A 51 36.83 -22.67 10.54
N ARG A 52 37.49 -22.07 9.53
CA ARG A 52 38.19 -20.77 9.60
C ARG A 52 38.08 -20.04 8.25
N GLY A 53 37.36 -18.92 8.24
CA GLY A 53 37.22 -18.03 7.08
C GLY A 53 35.86 -17.32 7.04
N SER A 54 35.78 -16.14 6.41
CA SER A 54 34.50 -15.50 6.06
C SER A 54 33.92 -16.15 4.81
N ASP A 55 33.26 -17.30 4.97
CA ASP A 55 32.61 -17.98 3.86
C ASP A 55 31.68 -17.03 3.09
N ARG A 56 31.65 -17.17 1.75
CA ARG A 56 30.82 -16.34 0.88
C ARG A 56 29.35 -16.55 1.22
N ARG A 57 28.61 -15.44 1.37
CA ARG A 57 27.16 -15.47 1.58
C ARG A 57 26.45 -15.85 0.28
N VAL A 58 25.44 -16.69 0.37
CA VAL A 58 24.73 -17.28 -0.78
C VAL A 58 23.24 -16.98 -0.68
N PHE A 59 22.64 -16.60 -1.79
CA PHE A 59 21.20 -16.50 -1.99
C PHE A 59 20.63 -17.88 -2.34
N PRO A 60 19.57 -18.32 -1.64
CA PRO A 60 18.84 -19.52 -2.01
C PRO A 60 18.31 -19.49 -3.46
N PRO A 61 18.08 -20.65 -4.09
CA PRO A 61 17.43 -20.81 -5.40
C PRO A 61 16.26 -19.85 -5.64
N GLU A 62 15.37 -19.79 -4.66
CA GLU A 62 14.11 -19.05 -4.68
C GLU A 62 14.36 -17.54 -4.78
N GLN A 63 15.40 -17.05 -4.11
CA GLN A 63 15.77 -15.63 -4.10
C GLN A 63 16.48 -15.22 -5.39
N ARG A 64 17.28 -16.12 -5.99
CA ARG A 64 17.89 -15.90 -7.30
C ARG A 64 16.81 -15.85 -8.41
N ARG A 65 15.84 -16.78 -8.36
CA ARG A 65 14.64 -16.76 -9.21
C ARG A 65 13.84 -15.47 -9.03
N LEU A 66 13.56 -15.07 -7.78
CA LEU A 66 12.83 -13.83 -7.47
C LEU A 66 13.55 -12.62 -8.07
N PHE A 67 14.88 -12.55 -7.93
CA PHE A 67 15.69 -11.48 -8.50
C PHE A 67 15.53 -11.41 -10.03
N HIS A 68 15.61 -12.55 -10.72
CA HIS A 68 15.39 -12.62 -12.16
C HIS A 68 13.99 -12.13 -12.55
N GLU A 69 12.94 -12.65 -11.91
CA GLU A 69 11.55 -12.27 -12.20
C GLU A 69 11.28 -10.78 -11.96
N LEU A 70 11.84 -10.19 -10.90
CA LEU A 70 11.74 -8.74 -10.64
C LEU A 70 12.41 -7.92 -11.74
N ASN A 71 13.56 -8.37 -12.27
CA ASN A 71 14.25 -7.68 -13.36
C ASN A 71 13.50 -7.82 -14.70
N CYS A 72 12.96 -9.00 -15.00
CA CYS A 72 12.07 -9.18 -16.15
C CYS A 72 10.83 -8.29 -16.05
N ALA A 73 10.25 -8.13 -14.85
CA ALA A 73 9.16 -7.20 -14.63
C ALA A 73 9.57 -5.73 -14.86
N LYS A 74 10.77 -5.32 -14.44
CA LYS A 74 11.30 -3.97 -14.72
C LYS A 74 11.45 -3.70 -16.22
N LEU A 75 11.89 -4.68 -17.01
CA LEU A 75 12.07 -4.53 -18.45
C LEU A 75 10.75 -4.37 -19.22
N ARG A 76 9.62 -4.81 -18.65
CA ARG A 76 8.29 -4.60 -19.24
C ARG A 76 7.76 -3.17 -19.04
N SER A 77 8.35 -2.40 -18.14
CA SER A 77 7.89 -1.03 -17.86
C SER A 77 8.36 -0.06 -18.95
N PRO A 78 7.50 0.88 -19.40
CA PRO A 78 7.89 1.90 -20.37
C PRO A 78 8.83 2.97 -19.79
N LEU A 79 9.03 2.98 -18.47
CA LEU A 79 9.91 3.94 -17.80
C LEU A 79 11.39 3.60 -18.03
N ALA A 80 12.17 4.61 -18.44
CA ALA A 80 13.63 4.49 -18.60
C ALA A 80 14.36 4.05 -17.32
N ARG A 81 13.79 4.35 -16.14
CA ARG A 81 14.29 3.89 -14.84
C ARG A 81 13.10 3.55 -13.94
N VAL A 82 13.02 2.29 -13.50
CA VAL A 82 12.00 1.83 -12.55
C VAL A 82 12.52 1.96 -11.11
N PRO A 83 11.97 2.87 -10.28
CA PRO A 83 12.37 3.00 -8.88
C PRO A 83 12.04 1.72 -8.09
N HIS A 84 12.87 1.37 -7.11
CA HIS A 84 12.65 0.17 -6.28
C HIS A 84 11.32 0.20 -5.51
N ARG A 85 10.88 1.39 -5.07
CA ARG A 85 9.58 1.58 -4.42
C ARG A 85 8.39 1.10 -5.27
N THR A 86 8.51 1.14 -6.60
CA THR A 86 7.47 0.66 -7.52
C THR A 86 7.40 -0.87 -7.56
N MET A 87 8.49 -1.55 -7.23
CA MET A 87 8.58 -3.02 -7.21
C MET A 87 8.17 -3.63 -5.87
N VAL A 88 8.25 -2.85 -4.78
CA VAL A 88 7.91 -3.31 -3.44
C VAL A 88 6.50 -3.90 -3.34
N PRO A 89 5.44 -3.30 -3.94
CA PRO A 89 4.11 -3.90 -3.92
C PRO A 89 4.06 -5.31 -4.52
N VAL A 90 4.89 -5.63 -5.52
CA VAL A 90 4.93 -6.97 -6.14
C VAL A 90 5.46 -8.01 -5.16
N VAL A 91 6.51 -7.67 -4.40
CA VAL A 91 7.10 -8.57 -3.39
C VAL A 91 6.13 -8.79 -2.23
N LEU A 92 5.49 -7.72 -1.76
CA LEU A 92 4.49 -7.80 -0.69
C LEU A 92 3.24 -8.57 -1.14
N TYR A 93 2.81 -8.39 -2.39
CA TYR A 93 1.70 -9.16 -2.96
C TYR A 93 1.99 -10.67 -2.94
N ARG A 94 3.19 -11.09 -3.34
CA ARG A 94 3.59 -12.51 -3.26
C ARG A 94 3.59 -13.04 -1.84
N TRP A 95 4.16 -12.28 -0.91
CA TRP A 95 4.10 -12.61 0.51
C TRP A 95 2.64 -12.76 0.97
N CYS A 96 1.74 -11.82 0.69
CA CYS A 96 0.33 -11.94 1.06
C CYS A 96 -0.38 -13.19 0.50
N LEU A 97 0.08 -13.76 -0.62
CA LEU A 97 -0.54 -14.92 -1.29
C LEU A 97 0.01 -16.30 -0.86
N ASP A 98 0.71 -16.38 0.26
CA ASP A 98 1.33 -17.63 0.75
C ASP A 98 2.55 -18.11 -0.04
N ASP A 99 3.25 -17.19 -0.71
CA ASP A 99 4.53 -17.54 -1.35
C ASP A 99 5.62 -17.71 -0.28
N THR A 100 6.17 -18.92 -0.16
CA THR A 100 7.27 -19.25 0.77
C THR A 100 8.60 -18.62 0.35
N VAL A 101 8.67 -18.05 -0.86
CA VAL A 101 9.87 -17.36 -1.36
C VAL A 101 10.18 -16.12 -0.52
N VAL A 102 9.17 -15.35 -0.10
CA VAL A 102 9.35 -14.09 0.64
C VAL A 102 9.24 -14.35 2.14
N THR A 103 10.30 -14.08 2.90
CA THR A 103 10.30 -14.25 4.35
C THR A 103 9.63 -13.08 5.07
N ASP A 104 9.17 -13.28 6.31
CA ASP A 104 8.57 -12.19 7.11
C ASP A 104 9.58 -11.07 7.38
N THR A 105 10.85 -11.40 7.62
CA THR A 105 11.93 -10.40 7.74
C THR A 105 12.10 -9.58 6.46
N GLN A 106 12.01 -10.22 5.29
CA GLN A 106 12.05 -9.53 3.99
C GLN A 106 10.82 -8.65 3.81
N ALA A 107 9.62 -9.16 4.10
CA ALA A 107 8.36 -8.42 4.02
C ALA A 107 8.34 -7.20 4.95
N ARG A 108 8.86 -7.32 6.18
CA ARG A 108 8.99 -6.20 7.12
C ARG A 108 9.85 -5.06 6.55
N ARG A 109 11.00 -5.38 5.94
CA ARG A 109 11.86 -4.38 5.28
C ARG A 109 11.19 -3.76 4.04
N ALA A 110 10.47 -4.57 3.28
CA ALA A 110 9.71 -4.11 2.12
C ALA A 110 8.58 -3.16 2.55
N LEU A 111 7.82 -3.49 3.59
CA LEU A 111 6.79 -2.62 4.17
C LEU A 111 7.39 -1.31 4.70
N ARG A 112 8.53 -1.35 5.39
CA ARG A 112 9.24 -0.12 5.79
C ARG A 112 9.58 0.75 4.58
N THR A 113 10.11 0.15 3.52
CA THR A 113 10.43 0.86 2.28
C THR A 113 9.18 1.46 1.63
N TYR A 114 8.07 0.71 1.63
CA TYR A 114 6.78 1.17 1.13
C TYR A 114 6.27 2.38 1.93
N ALA A 115 6.24 2.26 3.25
CA ALA A 115 5.80 3.31 4.17
C ALA A 115 6.65 4.58 4.06
N GLN A 116 7.98 4.45 3.97
CA GLN A 116 8.89 5.58 3.74
C GLN A 116 8.66 6.29 2.40
N SER A 117 8.16 5.56 1.40
CA SER A 117 7.84 6.12 0.09
C SER A 117 6.45 6.76 0.00
N THR A 118 5.57 6.47 0.97
CA THR A 118 4.22 7.01 1.04
C THR A 118 4.27 8.51 1.34
N GLY A 119 3.47 9.30 0.61
CA GLY A 119 3.47 10.77 0.73
C GLY A 119 4.68 11.48 0.09
N LEU A 120 5.60 10.76 -0.56
CA LEU A 120 6.69 11.35 -1.35
C LEU A 120 6.23 11.65 -2.78
N SER A 121 5.55 12.78 -2.96
CA SER A 121 5.13 13.30 -4.26
C SER A 121 5.76 14.67 -4.54
N SER A 122 5.87 15.03 -5.83
CA SER A 122 6.22 16.41 -6.22
C SER A 122 5.08 17.37 -5.86
N ASP A 123 5.35 18.68 -5.78
CA ASP A 123 4.29 19.66 -5.50
C ASP A 123 3.13 19.59 -6.51
N ALA A 124 3.46 19.43 -7.79
CA ALA A 124 2.47 19.20 -8.85
C ALA A 124 1.66 17.91 -8.60
N GLY A 125 2.32 16.82 -8.19
CA GLY A 125 1.66 15.57 -7.80
C GLY A 125 0.71 15.77 -6.63
N ARG A 126 1.13 16.44 -5.56
CA ARG A 126 0.29 16.76 -4.39
C ARG A 126 -0.96 17.56 -4.78
N ARG A 127 -0.80 18.58 -5.62
CA ARG A 127 -1.94 19.38 -6.11
C ARG A 127 -2.92 18.53 -6.91
N SER A 128 -2.42 17.68 -7.81
CA SER A 128 -3.26 16.80 -8.62
C SER A 128 -4.00 15.78 -7.76
N THR A 129 -3.32 15.14 -6.81
CA THR A 129 -3.91 14.19 -5.86
C THR A 129 -4.96 14.86 -4.99
N ALA A 130 -4.64 16.00 -4.36
CA ALA A 130 -5.59 16.73 -3.51
C ALA A 130 -6.84 17.16 -4.28
N ARG A 131 -6.68 17.62 -5.52
CA ARG A 131 -7.81 17.95 -6.40
C ARG A 131 -8.69 16.72 -6.65
N THR A 132 -8.08 15.62 -7.12
CA THR A 132 -8.79 14.37 -7.44
C THR A 132 -9.56 13.84 -6.23
N ILE A 133 -8.94 13.87 -5.04
CA ILE A 133 -9.58 13.44 -3.81
C ILE A 133 -10.78 14.34 -3.49
N VAL A 134 -10.61 15.66 -3.47
CA VAL A 134 -11.69 16.58 -3.10
C VAL A 134 -12.86 16.52 -4.08
N GLU A 135 -12.58 16.35 -5.37
CA GLU A 135 -13.61 16.19 -6.41
C GLU A 135 -14.50 14.96 -6.19
N GLN A 136 -14.00 13.88 -5.57
CA GLN A 136 -14.81 12.70 -5.24
C GLN A 136 -15.91 12.99 -4.21
N PHE A 137 -15.71 14.00 -3.36
CA PHE A 137 -16.66 14.40 -2.32
C PHE A 137 -17.46 15.64 -2.69
N ALA A 138 -17.12 16.33 -3.77
CA ALA A 138 -17.66 17.64 -4.08
C ALA A 138 -19.14 17.59 -4.48
N HIS A 139 -19.98 18.29 -3.73
CA HIS A 139 -21.33 18.60 -4.19
C HIS A 139 -21.26 19.57 -5.38
N PRO A 140 -22.13 19.44 -6.40
CA PRO A 140 -22.23 20.41 -7.51
C PRO A 140 -22.40 21.88 -7.13
N LEU A 141 -22.83 22.17 -5.91
CA LEU A 141 -23.01 23.54 -5.40
C LEU A 141 -21.94 23.95 -4.37
N ALA A 142 -20.92 23.12 -4.17
CA ALA A 142 -19.75 23.50 -3.39
C ALA A 142 -19.00 24.64 -4.09
N THR A 143 -18.62 25.67 -3.34
CA THR A 143 -17.94 26.84 -3.90
C THR A 143 -16.46 26.55 -4.15
N THR A 144 -15.86 27.29 -5.07
CA THR A 144 -14.42 27.22 -5.33
C THR A 144 -13.57 27.47 -4.08
N SER A 145 -14.03 28.32 -3.14
CA SER A 145 -13.32 28.56 -1.89
C SER A 145 -13.37 27.35 -0.95
N GLN A 146 -14.51 26.66 -0.84
CA GLN A 146 -14.65 25.41 -0.07
C GLN A 146 -13.75 24.31 -0.64
N LEU A 147 -13.74 24.14 -1.97
CA LEU A 147 -12.86 23.18 -2.65
C LEU A 147 -11.38 23.47 -2.37
N ARG A 148 -10.96 24.74 -2.51
CA ARG A 148 -9.57 25.15 -2.25
C ARG A 148 -9.15 24.96 -0.79
N ALA A 149 -10.05 25.22 0.16
CA ALA A 149 -9.79 24.98 1.57
C ALA A 149 -9.52 23.50 1.86
N ALA A 150 -10.34 22.58 1.33
CA ALA A 150 -10.13 21.15 1.50
C ALA A 150 -8.82 20.68 0.84
N GLN A 151 -8.53 21.16 -0.37
CA GLN A 151 -7.27 20.86 -1.06
C GLN A 151 -6.04 21.40 -0.32
N GLN A 152 -6.17 22.52 0.39
CA GLN A 152 -5.09 23.08 1.21
C GLN A 152 -4.76 22.16 2.39
N TRP A 153 -5.76 21.68 3.12
CA TRP A 153 -5.55 20.78 4.26
C TRP A 153 -4.83 19.48 3.89
N ILE A 154 -5.19 18.87 2.75
CA ILE A 154 -4.49 17.68 2.24
C ILE A 154 -3.03 18.00 1.95
N ARG A 155 -2.78 19.08 1.19
CA ARG A 155 -1.41 19.46 0.78
C ARG A 155 -0.51 19.84 1.95
N GLU A 156 -1.04 20.59 2.91
CA GLU A 156 -0.31 20.98 4.12
C GLU A 156 -0.02 19.76 5.00
N GLY A 157 -1.00 18.88 5.19
CA GLY A 157 -0.83 17.64 5.94
C GLY A 157 0.26 16.73 5.34
N GLU A 158 0.25 16.55 4.02
CA GLU A 158 1.28 15.79 3.30
C GLU A 158 2.65 16.47 3.38
N ARG A 159 2.72 17.80 3.18
CA ARG A 159 3.97 18.56 3.21
C ARG A 159 4.62 18.56 4.59
N ALA A 160 3.83 18.79 5.64
CA ALA A 160 4.29 18.84 7.03
C ALA A 160 4.47 17.44 7.65
N ARG A 161 3.97 16.39 6.97
CA ARG A 161 3.86 15.02 7.52
C ARG A 161 3.10 14.95 8.85
N ARG A 162 2.21 15.91 9.08
CA ARG A 162 1.41 16.06 10.30
C ARG A 162 0.00 16.49 9.91
N PRO A 163 -0.82 15.59 9.33
CA PRO A 163 -2.16 15.94 8.92
C PRO A 163 -3.02 16.35 10.12
N ASN A 164 -3.81 17.40 9.96
CA ASN A 164 -4.87 17.74 10.90
C ASN A 164 -6.16 17.04 10.45
N TRP A 165 -6.39 15.84 10.98
CA TRP A 165 -7.51 14.98 10.58
C TRP A 165 -8.86 15.63 10.84
N ASP A 166 -8.99 16.31 11.98
CA ASP A 166 -10.22 17.02 12.32
C ASP A 166 -10.51 18.13 11.31
N ALA A 167 -9.56 19.04 11.08
CA ALA A 167 -9.77 20.14 10.13
C ALA A 167 -10.03 19.63 8.70
N LEU A 168 -9.36 18.55 8.29
CA LEU A 168 -9.60 17.90 7.01
C LEU A 168 -11.03 17.34 6.90
N ALA A 169 -11.50 16.62 7.92
CA ALA A 169 -12.85 16.08 7.96
C ALA A 169 -13.93 17.18 7.96
N ASP A 170 -13.71 18.32 8.62
CA ASP A 170 -14.63 19.47 8.58
C ASP A 170 -14.70 20.07 7.18
N SER A 171 -13.54 20.25 6.56
CA SER A 171 -13.45 20.84 5.23
C SER A 171 -14.06 19.92 4.17
N LEU A 172 -13.86 18.60 4.26
CA LEU A 172 -14.48 17.65 3.33
C LEU A 172 -15.99 17.55 3.53
N SER A 173 -16.48 17.60 4.77
CA SER A 173 -17.92 17.59 5.06
C SER A 173 -18.59 18.86 4.50
N THR A 174 -17.93 20.01 4.63
CA THR A 174 -18.39 21.27 4.03
C THR A 174 -18.45 21.20 2.50
N VAL A 175 -17.54 20.47 1.86
CA VAL A 175 -17.54 20.26 0.40
C VAL A 175 -18.63 19.27 -0.03
N ALA A 176 -18.90 18.24 0.78
CA ALA A 176 -19.96 17.26 0.53
C ALA A 176 -21.37 17.81 0.78
N SER A 177 -21.49 18.75 1.71
CA SER A 177 -22.74 19.35 2.17
C SER A 177 -22.60 20.87 2.34
N PRO A 178 -22.56 21.64 1.24
CA PRO A 178 -22.21 23.07 1.27
C PRO A 178 -23.27 23.98 1.91
N TRP A 179 -24.49 23.48 2.10
CA TRP A 179 -25.59 24.17 2.78
C TRP A 179 -25.52 23.90 4.27
N ARG A 180 -24.73 24.72 4.97
CA ARG A 180 -24.94 24.91 6.41
C ARG A 180 -26.14 25.83 6.60
N SER A 181 -27.34 25.26 6.73
CA SER A 181 -28.51 26.00 7.16
C SER A 181 -28.36 26.37 8.64
N ARG A 182 -28.34 27.68 8.95
CA ARG A 182 -28.31 28.17 10.34
C ARG A 182 -29.48 27.57 11.12
N GLY A 183 -29.17 26.75 12.13
CA GLY A 183 -30.16 26.18 13.06
C GLY A 183 -30.78 24.85 12.67
N LEU A 184 -30.34 24.19 11.58
CA LEU A 184 -30.72 22.81 11.26
C LEU A 184 -29.50 21.89 11.32
N LEU A 185 -29.74 20.61 11.63
CA LEU A 185 -28.72 19.56 11.63
C LEU A 185 -28.03 19.46 10.26
N GLU A 186 -26.72 19.24 10.26
CA GLU A 186 -25.95 19.07 9.03
C GLU A 186 -26.39 17.78 8.31
N ILE A 187 -26.80 17.88 7.06
CA ILE A 187 -27.06 16.68 6.25
C ILE A 187 -25.71 16.06 5.89
N VAL A 188 -25.27 15.04 6.63
CA VAL A 188 -24.04 14.31 6.30
C VAL A 188 -24.31 13.37 5.12
N ARG A 189 -23.75 13.69 3.94
CA ARG A 189 -23.83 12.77 2.80
C ARG A 189 -22.90 11.58 3.00
N GLY A 190 -23.45 10.38 2.86
CA GLY A 190 -22.69 9.17 2.63
C GLY A 190 -22.37 8.99 1.15
N ILE A 191 -21.21 8.41 0.86
CA ILE A 191 -20.81 7.90 -0.45
C ILE A 191 -20.82 6.38 -0.37
N GLY A 192 -21.24 5.71 -1.43
CA GLY A 192 -21.36 4.25 -1.47
C GLY A 192 -22.80 3.78 -1.54
N PRO A 193 -23.02 2.46 -1.48
CA PRO A 193 -24.35 1.89 -1.60
C PRO A 193 -25.22 2.25 -0.36
N PRO A 194 -26.56 2.36 -0.51
CA PRO A 194 -27.45 2.80 0.57
C PRO A 194 -27.42 1.94 1.84
N ASP A 195 -27.04 0.67 1.71
CA ASP A 195 -26.91 -0.30 2.81
C ASP A 195 -25.58 -0.17 3.58
N ALA A 196 -24.59 0.54 3.03
CA ALA A 196 -23.30 0.80 3.68
C ALA A 196 -22.75 2.20 3.32
N PRO A 197 -23.43 3.29 3.73
CA PRO A 197 -22.98 4.65 3.42
C PRO A 197 -21.69 4.98 4.17
N VAL A 198 -20.66 5.39 3.44
CA VAL A 198 -19.38 5.86 3.98
C VAL A 198 -19.40 7.39 4.09
N THR A 199 -19.27 7.93 5.30
CA THR A 199 -19.19 9.38 5.52
C THR A 199 -17.78 9.92 5.25
N THR A 200 -17.66 11.23 5.07
CA THR A 200 -16.36 11.93 5.04
C THR A 200 -15.52 11.63 6.27
N ASP A 201 -16.12 11.58 7.47
CA ASP A 201 -15.40 11.21 8.70
C ASP A 201 -14.89 9.77 8.67
N HIS A 202 -15.64 8.81 8.10
CA HIS A 202 -15.16 7.44 7.92
C HIS A 202 -13.96 7.37 6.97
N VAL A 203 -13.99 8.10 5.86
CA VAL A 203 -12.86 8.14 4.92
C VAL A 203 -11.63 8.75 5.57
N VAL A 204 -11.78 9.87 6.28
CA VAL A 204 -10.66 10.51 6.97
C VAL A 204 -10.11 9.61 8.08
N ALA A 205 -10.97 8.91 8.82
CA ALA A 205 -10.55 7.92 9.80
C ALA A 205 -9.72 6.80 9.16
N LYS A 206 -10.12 6.31 7.99
CA LYS A 206 -9.33 5.33 7.24
C LYS A 206 -7.95 5.87 6.86
N TRP A 207 -7.87 7.10 6.33
CA TRP A 207 -6.58 7.72 6.00
C TRP A 207 -5.71 7.93 7.22
N GLU A 208 -6.31 8.26 8.36
CA GLU A 208 -5.58 8.37 9.62
C GLU A 208 -5.01 7.02 10.06
N VAL A 209 -5.79 5.94 10.01
CA VAL A 209 -5.30 4.59 10.32
C VAL A 209 -4.17 4.19 9.38
N ASP A 210 -4.33 4.41 8.07
CA ASP A 210 -3.28 4.12 7.09
C ASP A 210 -2.01 4.95 7.39
N TRP A 211 -2.14 6.22 7.79
CA TRP A 211 -1.01 7.06 8.17
C TRP A 211 -0.32 6.58 9.45
N GLN A 212 -1.09 6.29 10.51
CA GLN A 212 -0.56 5.80 11.79
C GLN A 212 0.17 4.46 11.59
N THR A 213 -0.42 3.55 10.80
CA THR A 213 0.20 2.26 10.44
C THR A 213 1.53 2.47 9.73
N ASN A 214 1.57 3.38 8.76
CA ASN A 214 2.81 3.73 8.07
C ASN A 214 3.86 4.33 9.03
N GLN A 215 3.47 5.13 10.03
CA GLN A 215 4.41 5.62 11.04
C GLN A 215 5.02 4.47 11.85
N GLN A 216 4.21 3.51 12.30
CA GLN A 216 4.71 2.32 13.02
C GLN A 216 5.69 1.50 12.17
N LEU A 217 5.39 1.32 10.87
CA LEU A 217 6.28 0.63 9.93
C LEU A 217 7.61 1.37 9.71
N VAL A 218 7.60 2.71 9.65
CA VAL A 218 8.79 3.53 9.42
C VAL A 218 9.79 3.43 10.58
N VAL A 219 9.28 3.44 11.82
CA VAL A 219 10.07 3.35 13.06
C VAL A 219 10.40 1.92 13.48
N GLU A 220 10.02 0.93 12.66
CA GLU A 220 10.24 -0.50 12.90
C GLU A 220 9.64 -1.05 14.21
N SER A 221 8.54 -0.48 14.70
CA SER A 221 7.86 -0.95 15.91
C SER A 221 6.99 -2.19 15.68
N VAL A 222 6.69 -2.52 14.42
CA VAL A 222 5.88 -3.70 14.05
C VAL A 222 6.77 -4.94 13.95
N ASP A 223 6.54 -5.92 14.82
CA ASP A 223 7.26 -7.19 14.80
C ASP A 223 6.72 -8.20 13.77
N GLU A 224 7.49 -9.25 13.51
CA GLU A 224 7.15 -10.28 12.52
C GLU A 224 5.95 -11.16 12.92
N ARG A 225 5.58 -11.23 14.21
CA ARG A 225 4.41 -11.98 14.67
C ARG A 225 3.14 -11.21 14.35
N VAL A 226 3.12 -9.89 14.60
CA VAL A 226 2.01 -9.01 14.23
C VAL A 226 1.80 -9.02 12.71
N LEU A 227 2.89 -8.96 11.93
CA LEU A 227 2.80 -9.04 10.47
C LEU A 227 2.18 -10.35 9.99
N ARG A 228 2.62 -11.49 10.55
CA ARG A 228 2.02 -12.79 10.21
C ARG A 228 0.53 -12.86 10.56
N ARG A 229 0.16 -12.41 11.75
CA ARG A 229 -1.25 -12.36 12.16
C ARG A 229 -2.08 -11.51 11.20
N ALA A 230 -1.62 -10.31 10.86
CA ALA A 230 -2.31 -9.44 9.91
C ALA A 230 -2.40 -10.07 8.50
N ARG A 231 -1.39 -10.84 8.10
CA ARG A 231 -1.39 -11.58 6.82
C ARG A 231 -2.42 -12.68 6.82
N ASP A 232 -2.54 -13.45 7.89
CA ASP A 232 -3.53 -14.51 8.02
C ASP A 232 -4.95 -13.92 8.02
N GLU A 233 -5.18 -12.86 8.81
CA GLU A 233 -6.43 -12.09 8.80
C GLU A 233 -6.76 -11.54 7.39
N HIS A 234 -5.76 -11.02 6.66
CA HIS A 234 -5.94 -10.55 5.28
C HIS A 234 -6.31 -11.65 4.30
N ARG A 235 -5.76 -12.86 4.46
CA ARG A 235 -6.09 -13.98 3.60
C ARG A 235 -7.53 -14.42 3.80
N ASP A 236 -7.95 -14.53 5.06
CA ASP A 236 -9.31 -14.93 5.41
C ASP A 236 -10.33 -13.90 4.92
N ASP A 237 -10.08 -12.62 5.21
CA ASP A 237 -10.92 -11.51 4.74
C ASP A 237 -11.02 -11.49 3.21
N TRP A 238 -9.90 -11.67 2.51
CA TRP A 238 -9.91 -11.71 1.05
C TRP A 238 -10.69 -12.89 0.48
N GLN A 239 -10.54 -14.08 1.07
CA GLN A 239 -11.31 -15.25 0.65
C GLN A 239 -12.81 -15.01 0.86
N GLN A 240 -13.19 -14.41 1.99
CA GLN A 240 -14.57 -14.04 2.26
C GLN A 240 -15.07 -13.01 1.24
N TYR A 241 -14.32 -11.93 1.01
CA TYR A 241 -14.64 -10.90 0.02
C TYR A 241 -14.89 -11.51 -1.36
N GLN A 242 -14.00 -12.41 -1.82
CA GLN A 242 -14.17 -13.06 -3.12
C GLN A 242 -15.46 -13.89 -3.24
N ARG A 243 -15.92 -14.50 -2.15
CA ARG A 243 -17.19 -15.27 -2.14
C ARG A 243 -18.41 -14.37 -2.31
N VAL A 244 -18.37 -13.15 -1.77
CA VAL A 244 -19.50 -12.22 -1.77
C VAL A 244 -19.40 -11.12 -2.85
N ARG A 245 -18.24 -11.00 -3.53
CA ARG A 245 -17.94 -9.90 -4.44
C ARG A 245 -18.96 -9.72 -5.56
N THR A 246 -19.32 -10.82 -6.23
CA THR A 246 -20.29 -10.79 -7.34
C THR A 246 -21.69 -10.37 -6.88
N ASP A 247 -22.09 -10.82 -5.69
CA ASP A 247 -23.36 -10.42 -5.08
C ASP A 247 -23.34 -8.93 -4.71
N LEU A 248 -22.26 -8.44 -4.08
CA LEU A 248 -22.09 -7.01 -3.79
C LEU A 248 -22.12 -6.16 -5.06
N ALA A 249 -21.46 -6.59 -6.14
CA ALA A 249 -21.50 -5.92 -7.43
C ALA A 249 -22.93 -5.82 -7.99
N SER A 250 -23.71 -6.90 -7.88
CA SER A 250 -25.10 -6.93 -8.35
C SER A 250 -26.02 -5.96 -7.59
N ARG A 251 -25.75 -5.76 -6.29
CA ARG A 251 -26.53 -4.85 -5.42
C ARG A 251 -26.10 -3.39 -5.51
N ALA A 252 -24.91 -3.12 -6.02
CA ALA A 252 -24.33 -1.78 -6.05
C ALA A 252 -24.82 -0.87 -7.21
N GLY A 253 -25.59 -1.41 -8.15
CA GLY A 253 -26.18 -0.63 -9.25
C GLY A 253 -25.11 0.10 -10.09
N SER A 254 -25.19 1.43 -10.19
CA SER A 254 -24.22 2.24 -10.93
C SER A 254 -22.79 2.18 -10.37
N LEU A 255 -22.64 1.72 -9.12
CA LEU A 255 -21.36 1.53 -8.46
C LEU A 255 -20.79 0.11 -8.64
N ALA A 256 -21.41 -0.78 -9.43
CA ALA A 256 -20.94 -2.16 -9.61
C ALA A 256 -19.45 -2.25 -9.99
N HIS A 257 -18.96 -1.30 -10.79
CA HIS A 257 -17.57 -1.22 -11.26
C HIS A 257 -16.52 -1.13 -10.13
N ILE A 258 -16.89 -0.71 -8.91
CA ILE A 258 -15.95 -0.66 -7.78
C ILE A 258 -15.54 -2.06 -7.29
N PHE A 259 -16.30 -3.09 -7.66
CA PHE A 259 -16.06 -4.49 -7.33
C PHE A 259 -15.36 -5.26 -8.45
N ASP A 260 -14.99 -4.58 -9.55
CA ASP A 260 -14.25 -5.21 -10.64
C ASP A 260 -12.85 -5.61 -10.20
N LEU A 261 -12.36 -6.73 -10.74
CA LEU A 261 -10.98 -7.11 -10.54
C LEU A 261 -10.07 -6.17 -11.35
N PRO A 262 -8.87 -5.88 -10.84
CA PRO A 262 -7.86 -5.13 -11.59
C PRO A 262 -7.53 -5.81 -12.92
N ASP A 263 -7.47 -5.01 -13.98
CA ASP A 263 -7.10 -5.48 -15.32
C ASP A 263 -5.63 -5.90 -15.42
N GLY A 264 -4.78 -5.47 -14.47
CA GLY A 264 -3.34 -5.70 -14.49
C GLY A 264 -2.75 -6.18 -13.16
N GLN A 265 -1.69 -6.99 -13.24
CA GLN A 265 -0.98 -7.53 -12.08
C GLN A 265 -0.41 -6.45 -11.15
N GLU A 266 0.06 -5.33 -11.69
CA GLU A 266 0.60 -4.24 -10.89
C GLU A 266 -0.49 -3.54 -10.07
N GLN A 267 -1.65 -3.29 -10.69
CA GLN A 267 -2.80 -2.69 -10.01
C GLN A 267 -3.35 -3.65 -8.96
N ALA A 268 -3.40 -4.95 -9.25
CA ALA A 268 -3.74 -5.98 -8.28
C ALA A 268 -2.77 -6.01 -7.09
N ALA A 269 -1.46 -5.96 -7.35
CA ALA A 269 -0.47 -5.92 -6.28
C ALA A 269 -0.66 -4.68 -5.38
N ARG A 270 -0.87 -3.50 -5.97
CA ARG A 270 -1.10 -2.25 -5.21
C ARG A 270 -2.38 -2.29 -4.38
N GLN A 271 -3.50 -2.73 -4.96
CA GLN A 271 -4.76 -2.83 -4.23
C GLN A 271 -4.66 -3.80 -3.05
N ARG A 272 -4.00 -4.94 -3.26
CA ARG A 272 -3.80 -5.95 -2.20
C ARG A 272 -2.93 -5.47 -1.08
N VAL A 273 -1.83 -4.78 -1.40
CA VAL A 273 -0.94 -4.21 -0.38
C VAL A 273 -1.66 -3.10 0.40
N ASN A 274 -2.46 -2.27 -0.26
CA ASN A 274 -3.26 -1.26 0.42
C ASN A 274 -4.31 -1.89 1.36
N ALA A 275 -4.99 -2.94 0.91
CA ALA A 275 -5.94 -3.68 1.75
C ALA A 275 -5.24 -4.33 2.96
N PHE A 276 -4.06 -4.92 2.76
CA PHE A 276 -3.24 -5.46 3.84
C PHE A 276 -2.85 -4.37 4.86
N VAL A 277 -2.43 -3.17 4.42
CA VAL A 277 -2.08 -2.07 5.34
C VAL A 277 -3.27 -1.67 6.21
N THR A 278 -4.49 -1.64 5.66
CA THR A 278 -5.69 -1.37 6.44
C THR A 278 -5.97 -2.46 7.48
N ILE A 279 -5.79 -3.74 7.13
CA ILE A 279 -5.94 -4.86 8.08
C ILE A 279 -4.87 -4.79 9.16
N LEU A 280 -3.62 -4.50 8.80
CA LEU A 280 -2.54 -4.30 9.76
C LEU A 280 -2.87 -3.19 10.76
N GLY A 281 -3.49 -2.10 10.33
CA GLY A 281 -3.96 -1.04 11.23
C GLY A 281 -5.02 -1.52 12.23
N ASN A 282 -5.85 -2.49 11.85
CA ASN A 282 -6.79 -3.14 12.75
C ASN A 282 -6.07 -4.11 13.72
N THR A 283 -5.15 -4.93 13.22
CA THR A 283 -4.34 -5.86 14.04
C THR A 283 -3.47 -5.12 15.07
N LEU A 284 -3.08 -3.87 14.77
CA LEU A 284 -2.34 -2.98 15.67
C LEU A 284 -3.25 -2.21 16.66
N ASP A 285 -4.55 -2.51 16.70
CA ASP A 285 -5.55 -1.82 17.52
C ASP A 285 -5.67 -0.30 17.26
N LEU A 286 -5.22 0.18 16.09
CA LEU A 286 -5.30 1.60 15.70
C LEU A 286 -6.67 1.96 15.15
N ALA A 287 -7.34 1.03 14.48
CA ALA A 287 -8.62 1.26 13.82
C ALA A 287 -9.73 1.60 14.81
N LYS A 288 -9.95 0.75 15.82
CA LYS A 288 -11.06 0.87 16.78
C LYS A 288 -11.17 2.26 17.46
N PRO A 289 -10.11 2.82 18.09
CA PRO A 289 -10.19 4.14 18.70
C PRO A 289 -10.40 5.25 17.67
N THR A 290 -9.78 5.12 16.48
CA THR A 290 -9.87 6.13 15.41
C THR A 290 -11.29 6.22 14.85
N PHE A 291 -11.91 5.08 14.54
CA PHE A 291 -13.30 5.03 14.06
C PHE A 291 -14.31 5.42 15.14
N ALA A 292 -14.06 5.09 16.42
CA ALA A 292 -14.91 5.54 17.51
C ALA A 292 -14.95 7.08 17.63
N ARG A 293 -13.79 7.74 17.50
CA ARG A 293 -13.72 9.21 17.47
C ARG A 293 -14.44 9.79 16.25
N ALA A 294 -14.22 9.22 15.06
CA ALA A 294 -14.88 9.66 13.84
C ALA A 294 -16.41 9.52 13.92
N GLN A 295 -16.90 8.43 14.52
CA GLN A 295 -18.33 8.24 14.75
C GLN A 295 -18.89 9.23 15.78
N ALA A 296 -18.20 9.48 16.89
CA ALA A 296 -18.61 10.46 17.88
C ALA A 296 -18.71 11.88 17.28
N ARG A 297 -17.73 12.24 16.45
CA ARG A 297 -17.70 13.50 15.70
C ARG A 297 -18.85 13.62 14.70
N ALA A 298 -19.10 12.57 13.91
CA ALA A 298 -20.21 12.56 12.97
C ALA A 298 -21.58 12.69 13.65
N ARG A 299 -21.74 12.16 14.89
CA ARG A 299 -22.96 12.31 15.70
C ARG A 299 -23.13 13.69 16.33
N ALA A 300 -22.06 14.47 16.46
CA ALA A 300 -22.08 15.78 17.10
C ALA A 300 -22.43 16.93 16.15
N ARG A 301 -22.61 16.65 14.85
CA ARG A 301 -22.99 17.60 13.79
C ARG A 301 -24.46 17.42 13.42
#